data_AF-A0A7V1N1T6-F1
#
_entry.id   AF-A0A7V1N1T6-F1
#
_cell.length_a   1.000
_cell.length_b   1.000
_cell.length_c   1.000
_cell.angle_alpha   90.00
_cell.angle_beta   90.00
_cell.angle_gamma   90.00
#
_symmetry.space_group_name_H-M   'P 1'
#
loop_
_entity.id
_entity.type
_entity.pdbx_description
1 polymer ?
#
loop_
_entity_poly.entity_id
_entity_poly.type
_entity_poly.pdbx_seq_one_letter_code
_entity_poly.pdbx_strand_id
1 'polypeptide(L)'
;LIMFSVPLAASGAILGVVLTHSSLDVLTMLGFIILTGIVVNNAILLIHQAVMNQREYGMNAKKAIIEAVKTRIRPIFMSSITTVFGLLPLVIRGGAGSELYSGLASAIVGGLTVSTIFTLALVPVLYLILADLRGEKVSAPTTEA
;
A
#
# COMPACT_ATOMS: atom_id res chain seq x y z
N LEU A 1 0.43 8.56 -10.39
CA LEU A 1 0.98 7.34 -9.76
C LEU A 1 0.33 7.07 -8.41
N ILE A 2 0.48 7.95 -7.41
CA ILE A 2 -0.06 7.73 -6.05
C ILE A 2 -1.59 7.54 -6.06
N MET A 3 -2.35 8.38 -6.77
CA MET A 3 -3.82 8.25 -6.78
C MET A 3 -4.34 6.93 -7.39
N PHE A 4 -3.52 6.20 -8.16
CA PHE A 4 -3.91 4.89 -8.71
C PHE A 4 -3.95 3.79 -7.64
N SER A 5 -3.31 3.96 -6.48
CA SER A 5 -3.38 2.98 -5.40
C SER A 5 -4.67 3.08 -4.57
N VAL A 6 -5.42 4.19 -4.68
CA VAL A 6 -6.65 4.41 -3.90
C VAL A 6 -7.79 3.48 -4.32
N PRO A 7 -8.15 3.36 -5.62
CA PRO A 7 -9.22 2.44 -6.04
C PRO A 7 -8.90 0.98 -5.70
N LEU A 8 -7.62 0.62 -5.74
CA LEU A 8 -7.13 -0.71 -5.38
C LEU A 8 -7.26 -0.99 -3.87
N ALA A 9 -7.06 0.01 -3.02
CA ALA A 9 -7.32 -0.11 -1.59
C ALA A 9 -8.81 -0.23 -1.30
N ALA A 10 -9.64 0.57 -1.99
CA ALA A 10 -11.08 0.51 -1.87
C ALA A 10 -11.63 -0.88 -2.27
N SER A 11 -11.14 -1.49 -3.35
CA SER A 11 -11.56 -2.83 -3.74
C SER A 11 -11.20 -3.89 -2.70
N GLY A 12 -9.99 -3.82 -2.13
CA GLY A 12 -9.58 -4.70 -1.03
C GLY A 12 -10.41 -4.52 0.23
N ALA A 13 -10.79 -3.28 0.56
CA ALA A 13 -11.61 -2.97 1.73
C ALA A 13 -13.04 -3.47 1.57
N ILE A 14 -13.64 -3.30 0.38
CA ILE A 14 -14.95 -3.86 0.06
C ILE A 14 -14.90 -5.38 0.20
N LEU A 15 -13.86 -6.04 -0.32
CA LEU A 15 -13.68 -7.49 -0.14
C LEU A 15 -13.60 -7.88 1.34
N GLY A 16 -12.87 -7.12 2.16
CA GLY A 16 -12.78 -7.36 3.61
C GLY A 16 -14.12 -7.28 4.31
N VAL A 17 -14.88 -6.21 4.06
CA VAL A 17 -16.21 -5.98 4.63
C VAL A 17 -17.18 -7.09 4.22
N VAL A 18 -17.16 -7.49 2.95
CA VAL A 18 -18.01 -8.56 2.42
C VAL A 18 -17.66 -9.91 3.06
N LEU A 19 -16.38 -10.24 3.19
CA LEU A 19 -15.93 -11.49 3.82
C LEU A 19 -16.29 -11.59 5.30
N THR A 20 -16.28 -10.46 6.01
CA THR A 20 -16.61 -10.40 7.45
C THR A 20 -18.12 -10.22 7.69
N HIS A 21 -18.93 -10.07 6.63
CA HIS A 21 -20.36 -9.78 6.71
C HIS A 21 -20.68 -8.54 7.58
N SER A 22 -19.80 -7.54 7.59
CA SER A 22 -19.97 -6.34 8.41
C SER A 22 -20.90 -5.32 7.72
N SER A 23 -21.62 -4.53 8.52
CA SER A 23 -22.50 -3.47 8.02
C SER A 23 -21.71 -2.29 7.42
N LEU A 24 -22.24 -1.71 6.34
CA LEU A 24 -21.75 -0.44 5.78
C LEU A 24 -22.39 0.74 6.53
N ASP A 25 -21.85 1.04 7.70
CA ASP A 25 -22.25 2.20 8.50
C ASP A 25 -21.16 3.29 8.50
N VAL A 26 -21.45 4.43 9.13
CA VAL A 26 -20.55 5.59 9.24
C VAL A 26 -19.16 5.20 9.74
N LEU A 27 -19.07 4.26 10.69
CA LEU A 27 -17.78 3.81 11.21
C LEU A 27 -16.99 2.99 10.19
N THR A 28 -17.65 2.18 9.38
CA THR A 28 -17.02 1.47 8.27
C THR A 28 -16.48 2.47 7.24
N MET A 29 -17.25 3.51 6.91
CA MET A 29 -16.79 4.60 6.02
C MET A 29 -15.55 5.32 6.58
N LEU A 30 -15.50 5.55 7.90
CA LEU A 30 -14.30 6.08 8.55
C LEU A 30 -13.09 5.16 8.35
N GLY A 31 -13.30 3.84 8.39
CA GLY A 31 -12.29 2.84 8.05
C GLY A 31 -11.73 3.00 6.64
N PHE A 32 -12.58 3.25 5.64
CA PHE A 32 -12.15 3.53 4.26
C PHE A 32 -11.27 4.80 4.17
N ILE A 33 -11.63 5.85 4.92
CA ILE A 33 -10.85 7.10 4.96
C ILE A 33 -9.46 6.86 5.56
N ILE A 34 -9.40 6.17 6.70
CA ILE A 34 -8.14 5.82 7.38
C ILE A 34 -7.27 4.97 6.47
N LEU A 35 -7.85 3.92 5.87
CA LEU A 35 -7.15 3.04 4.94
C LEU A 35 -6.55 3.82 3.76
N THR A 36 -7.32 4.73 3.17
CA THR A 36 -6.85 5.55 2.05
C THR A 36 -5.60 6.35 2.46
N GLY A 37 -5.60 6.95 3.65
CA GLY A 37 -4.43 7.66 4.18
C GLY A 37 -3.20 6.76 4.33
N ILE A 38 -3.38 5.54 4.87
CA ILE A 38 -2.29 4.57 5.05
C ILE A 38 -1.69 4.16 3.69
N VAL A 39 -2.54 3.82 2.72
CA VAL A 39 -2.08 3.36 1.39
C VAL A 39 -1.42 4.48 0.60
N VAL A 40 -1.98 5.69 0.66
CA VAL A 40 -1.39 6.88 0.04
C VAL A 40 -0.02 7.17 0.64
N ASN A 41 0.12 7.10 1.96
CA ASN A 41 1.41 7.32 2.63
C ASN A 41 2.45 6.27 2.21
N ASN A 42 2.08 4.99 2.16
CA ASN A 42 2.97 3.92 1.68
C ASN A 42 3.46 4.18 0.24
N ALA A 43 2.56 4.60 -0.65
CA ALA A 43 2.90 4.91 -2.04
C ALA A 43 3.76 6.17 -2.19
N ILE A 44 3.43 7.26 -1.47
CA ILE A 44 4.22 8.51 -1.44
C ILE A 44 5.66 8.19 -1.07
N LEU A 45 5.83 7.46 0.02
CA LEU A 45 7.12 7.17 0.61
C LEU A 45 8.01 6.30 -0.30
N LEU A 46 7.43 5.32 -1.00
CA LEU A 46 8.15 4.48 -1.95
C LEU A 46 8.59 5.28 -3.18
N ILE A 47 7.69 6.08 -3.76
CA ILE A 47 7.99 6.90 -4.93
C ILE A 47 9.01 8.00 -4.58
N HIS A 48 8.86 8.63 -3.40
CA HIS A 48 9.80 9.62 -2.92
C HIS A 48 11.22 9.05 -2.83
N GLN A 49 11.38 7.84 -2.27
CA GLN A 49 12.69 7.17 -2.22
C GLN A 49 13.24 6.88 -3.63
N ALA A 50 12.39 6.44 -4.57
CA ALA A 50 12.83 6.18 -5.94
C ALA A 50 13.30 7.46 -6.65
N VAL A 51 12.55 8.56 -6.51
CA VAL A 51 12.92 9.87 -7.06
C VAL A 51 14.20 10.39 -6.41
N MET A 52 14.37 10.20 -5.10
CA MET A 52 15.58 10.58 -4.39
C MET A 52 16.79 9.81 -4.89
N ASN A 53 16.67 8.48 -5.04
CA ASN A 53 17.70 7.62 -5.60
C ASN A 53 18.12 8.06 -7.01
N GLN A 54 17.17 8.52 -7.82
CA GLN A 54 17.45 9.02 -9.16
C GLN A 54 18.13 10.40 -9.15
N ARG A 55 17.68 11.33 -8.29
CA ARG A 55 18.15 12.71 -8.26
C ARG A 55 19.46 12.91 -7.50
N GLU A 56 19.60 12.33 -6.31
CA GLU A 56 20.77 12.54 -5.45
C GLU A 56 21.90 11.57 -5.77
N TYR A 57 21.56 10.34 -6.14
CA TYR A 57 22.55 9.28 -6.41
C TYR A 57 22.73 8.99 -7.90
N GLY A 58 22.07 9.75 -8.78
CA GLY A 58 22.17 9.60 -10.24
C GLY A 58 21.79 8.21 -10.75
N MET A 59 21.01 7.44 -9.97
CA MET A 59 20.69 6.06 -10.33
C MET A 59 19.77 6.00 -11.54
N ASN A 60 19.95 4.98 -12.37
CA ASN A 60 18.97 4.64 -13.40
C ASN A 60 17.58 4.42 -12.79
N ALA A 61 16.50 4.84 -13.47
CA ALA A 61 15.13 4.65 -13.00
C ALA A 61 14.85 3.20 -12.52
N LYS A 62 15.38 2.19 -13.24
CA LYS A 62 15.25 0.78 -12.84
C LYS A 62 16.00 0.44 -11.55
N LYS A 63 17.23 0.92 -11.40
CA LYS A 63 18.03 0.68 -10.18
C LYS A 63 17.44 1.45 -8.98
N ALA A 64 17.00 2.69 -9.23
CA ALA A 64 16.40 3.58 -8.24
C ALA A 64 15.14 2.97 -7.61
N ILE A 65 14.21 2.45 -8.42
CA ILE A 65 12.98 1.85 -7.92
C ILE A 65 13.23 0.50 -7.22
N ILE A 66 14.19 -0.31 -7.70
CA ILE A 66 14.54 -1.57 -7.05
C ILE A 66 15.11 -1.32 -5.65
N GLU A 67 16.04 -0.38 -5.51
CA GLU A 67 16.61 -0.03 -4.20
C GLU A 67 15.58 0.66 -3.29
N ALA A 68 14.68 1.46 -3.85
CA ALA A 68 13.55 2.00 -3.10
C ALA A 68 12.64 0.88 -2.57
N VAL A 69 12.28 -0.11 -3.38
CA VAL A 69 11.46 -1.25 -2.91
C VAL A 69 12.20 -2.03 -1.82
N LYS A 70 13.50 -2.34 -1.99
CA LYS A 70 14.28 -3.09 -0.99
C LYS A 70 14.36 -2.38 0.37
N THR A 71 14.56 -1.07 0.37
CA THR A 71 14.64 -0.28 1.61
C THR A 71 13.27 -0.10 2.27
N ARG A 72 12.20 -0.05 1.47
CA ARG A 72 10.85 0.25 1.97
C ARG A 72 9.99 -0.98 2.27
N ILE A 73 10.31 -2.16 1.74
CA ILE A 73 9.54 -3.38 1.97
C ILE A 73 9.45 -3.70 3.46
N ARG A 74 10.56 -3.64 4.20
CA ARG A 74 10.59 -3.92 5.64
C ARG A 74 9.69 -2.97 6.44
N PRO A 75 9.81 -1.62 6.33
CA PRO A 75 8.88 -0.69 6.98
C PRO A 75 7.41 -0.88 6.61
N ILE A 76 7.10 -1.11 5.33
CA ILE A 76 5.71 -1.27 4.85
C ILE A 76 5.08 -2.54 5.42
N PHE A 77 5.82 -3.65 5.47
CA PHE A 77 5.35 -4.88 6.10
C PHE A 77 5.22 -4.72 7.61
N MET A 78 6.17 -4.06 8.29
CA MET A 78 6.08 -3.81 9.73
C MET A 78 4.82 -3.04 10.10
N SER A 79 4.50 -1.94 9.41
CA SER A 79 3.28 -1.18 9.68
C SER A 79 2.02 -1.99 9.35
N SER A 80 2.02 -2.65 8.19
CA SER A 80 0.85 -3.42 7.74
C SER A 80 0.53 -4.56 8.69
N ILE A 81 1.53 -5.34 9.09
CA ILE A 81 1.38 -6.43 10.06
C ILE A 81 0.92 -5.87 11.40
N THR A 82 1.52 -4.79 11.89
CA THR A 82 1.11 -4.18 13.17
C THR A 82 -0.35 -3.76 13.15
N THR A 83 -0.80 -3.09 12.08
CA THR A 83 -2.21 -2.68 11.95
C THR A 83 -3.14 -3.88 11.81
N VAL A 84 -2.78 -4.87 11.00
CA VAL A 84 -3.59 -6.08 10.81
C VAL A 84 -3.74 -6.81 12.14
N PHE A 85 -2.65 -7.13 12.83
CA PHE A 85 -2.70 -7.84 14.12
C PHE A 85 -3.35 -7.02 15.23
N GLY A 86 -3.19 -5.69 15.23
CA GLY A 86 -3.84 -4.81 16.19
C GLY A 86 -5.36 -4.75 16.03
N LEU A 87 -5.86 -4.86 14.80
CA LEU A 87 -7.29 -4.80 14.48
C LEU A 87 -7.94 -6.19 14.33
N LEU A 88 -7.16 -7.24 14.11
CA LEU A 88 -7.62 -8.63 13.99
C LEU A 88 -8.55 -9.08 15.13
N PRO A 89 -8.27 -8.81 16.42
CA PRO A 89 -9.19 -9.24 17.48
C PRO A 89 -10.55 -8.54 17.42
N LEU A 90 -10.63 -7.31 16.89
CA LEU A 90 -11.91 -6.59 16.70
C LEU A 90 -12.75 -7.20 15.57
N VAL A 91 -12.10 -7.85 14.61
CA VAL A 91 -12.76 -8.56 13.51
C VAL A 91 -13.28 -9.91 13.99
N ILE A 92 -12.49 -10.65 14.78
CA ILE A 92 -12.77 -12.05 15.14
C ILE A 92 -13.65 -12.17 16.41
N ARG A 93 -13.42 -11.33 17.42
CA ARG A 93 -13.95 -11.56 18.77
C ARG A 93 -15.14 -10.63 19.05
N GLY A 94 -16.33 -11.21 19.05
CA GLY A 94 -17.57 -10.54 19.44
C GLY A 94 -17.61 -10.21 20.94
N GLY A 95 -17.68 -8.93 21.27
CA GLY A 95 -17.89 -8.39 22.61
C GLY A 95 -18.75 -7.13 22.59
N ALA A 96 -19.14 -6.60 23.75
CA ALA A 96 -19.92 -5.36 23.83
C ALA A 96 -19.18 -4.21 23.14
N GLY A 97 -19.81 -3.59 22.12
CA GLY A 97 -19.21 -2.53 21.29
C GLY A 97 -18.38 -3.02 20.09
N SER A 98 -18.08 -4.33 19.99
CA SER A 98 -17.35 -4.88 18.83
C SER A 98 -18.12 -4.76 17.52
N GLU A 99 -19.45 -4.81 17.56
CA GLU A 99 -20.29 -4.65 16.36
C GLU A 99 -20.12 -3.26 15.73
N LEU A 100 -19.84 -2.24 16.55
CA LEU A 100 -19.56 -0.90 16.07
C LEU A 100 -18.22 -0.87 15.30
N TYR A 101 -17.15 -1.42 15.90
CA TYR A 101 -15.79 -1.34 15.36
C TYR A 101 -15.43 -2.45 14.37
N SER A 102 -16.22 -3.52 14.29
CA SER A 102 -15.97 -4.66 13.40
C SER A 102 -15.92 -4.24 11.94
N GLY A 103 -16.86 -3.40 11.48
CA GLY A 103 -16.87 -2.90 10.11
C GLY A 103 -15.66 -2.02 9.75
N LEU A 104 -15.26 -1.14 10.67
CA LEU A 104 -14.04 -0.33 10.54
C LEU A 104 -12.79 -1.20 10.46
N ALA A 105 -12.65 -2.16 11.39
CA ALA A 105 -11.49 -3.05 11.46
C ALA A 105 -11.42 -3.95 10.23
N SER A 106 -12.55 -4.49 9.78
CA SER A 106 -12.68 -5.32 8.59
C SER A 106 -12.25 -4.58 7.31
N ALA A 107 -12.72 -3.35 7.11
CA ALA A 107 -12.33 -2.52 5.97
C ALA A 107 -10.82 -2.25 5.94
N ILE A 108 -10.24 -1.89 7.09
CA ILE A 108 -8.79 -1.62 7.19
C ILE A 108 -7.99 -2.91 6.99
N VAL A 109 -8.34 -4.01 7.66
CA VAL A 109 -7.59 -5.27 7.59
C VAL A 109 -7.64 -5.84 6.17
N GLY A 110 -8.83 -5.97 5.57
CA GLY A 110 -8.97 -6.49 4.21
C GLY A 110 -8.33 -5.57 3.17
N GLY A 111 -8.59 -4.28 3.28
CA GLY A 111 -8.04 -3.26 2.39
C GLY A 111 -6.53 -3.19 2.45
N LEU A 112 -5.94 -3.18 3.64
CA LEU A 112 -4.48 -3.10 3.81
C LEU A 112 -3.79 -4.38 3.36
N THR A 113 -4.36 -5.55 3.64
CA THR A 113 -3.78 -6.84 3.22
C THR A 113 -3.70 -6.93 1.70
N VAL A 114 -4.79 -6.61 1.01
CA VAL A 114 -4.83 -6.65 -0.46
C VAL A 114 -3.99 -5.51 -1.05
N SER A 115 -4.17 -4.27 -0.58
CA SER A 115 -3.49 -3.11 -1.14
C SER A 115 -1.99 -3.14 -0.92
N THR A 116 -1.47 -3.62 0.21
CA THR A 116 -0.03 -3.67 0.45
C THR A 116 0.67 -4.60 -0.55
N ILE A 117 0.09 -5.78 -0.80
CA ILE A 117 0.63 -6.74 -1.78
C ILE A 117 0.59 -6.13 -3.18
N PHE A 118 -0.57 -5.61 -3.60
CA PHE A 118 -0.71 -5.06 -4.94
C PHE A 118 0.09 -3.76 -5.12
N THR A 119 0.20 -2.89 -4.11
CA THR A 119 0.94 -1.62 -4.21
C THR A 119 2.44 -1.89 -4.40
N LEU A 120 3.00 -2.88 -3.69
CA LEU A 120 4.40 -3.26 -3.84
C LEU A 120 4.73 -3.83 -5.24
N ALA A 121 3.75 -4.38 -5.95
CA ALA A 121 3.91 -4.85 -7.33
C ALA A 121 3.56 -3.77 -8.38
N LEU A 122 2.44 -3.07 -8.19
CA LEU A 122 1.88 -2.13 -9.14
C LEU A 122 2.68 -0.82 -9.21
N VAL A 123 3.10 -0.27 -8.06
CA VAL A 123 3.85 0.98 -8.02
C VAL A 123 5.19 0.91 -8.77
N PRO A 124 6.05 -0.11 -8.61
CA PRO A 124 7.29 -0.17 -9.37
C PRO A 124 7.05 -0.36 -10.87
N VAL A 125 6.05 -1.15 -11.26
CA VAL A 125 5.69 -1.35 -12.67
C VAL A 125 5.22 -0.04 -13.30
N LEU A 126 4.30 0.67 -12.65
CA LEU A 126 3.79 1.96 -13.14
C LEU A 126 4.90 3.03 -13.19
N TYR A 127 5.82 3.01 -12.23
CA TYR A 127 6.97 3.92 -12.23
C TYR A 127 7.91 3.66 -13.41
N LEU A 128 8.22 2.38 -13.71
CA LEU A 128 9.04 2.00 -14.85
C LEU A 128 8.39 2.36 -16.19
N ILE A 129 7.10 2.09 -16.35
CA ILE A 129 6.34 2.48 -17.56
C ILE A 129 6.42 4.00 -17.76
N LEU A 130 6.25 4.77 -16.68
CA LEU A 130 6.32 6.23 -16.78
C LEU A 130 7.73 6.74 -17.11
N ALA A 131 8.77 6.09 -16.58
CA ALA A 131 10.16 6.42 -16.90
C ALA A 131 10.48 6.12 -18.38
N ASP A 132 10.00 4.99 -18.89
CA ASP A 132 10.16 4.58 -20.29
C ASP A 132 9.44 5.55 -21.25
N LEU A 133 8.20 5.93 -20.93
CA LEU A 133 7.44 6.94 -21.68
C LEU A 133 8.11 8.33 -21.69
N ARG A 134 8.89 8.65 -20.66
CA ARG A 134 9.64 9.91 -20.56
C ARG A 134 10.98 9.88 -21.31
N GLY A 135 11.34 8.76 -21.93
CA GLY A 135 12.62 8.60 -22.62
C GLY A 135 13.83 8.65 -21.67
N GLU A 136 13.61 8.48 -20.36
CA GLU A 136 14.71 8.31 -19.41
C GLU A 136 15.33 6.94 -19.69
N LYS A 137 16.54 6.94 -20.26
CA LYS A 137 17.26 5.72 -20.65
C LYS A 137 17.15 4.69 -19.53
N VAL A 138 16.41 3.61 -19.76
CA VAL A 138 16.47 2.38 -18.96
C VAL A 138 17.80 1.68 -19.31
N SER A 139 18.93 2.33 -19.03
CA SER A 139 20.24 1.73 -19.20
C SER A 139 20.33 0.51 -18.29
N ALA A 140 20.61 -0.63 -18.92
CA ALA A 140 20.76 -1.94 -18.33
C ALA A 140 21.68 -1.93 -17.09
N PRO A 141 21.55 -2.91 -16.18
CA PRO A 141 22.45 -3.00 -15.04
C PRO A 141 23.87 -3.13 -15.58
N THR A 142 24.75 -2.18 -15.24
CA THR A 142 26.18 -2.43 -15.32
C THR A 142 26.47 -3.56 -14.33
N THR A 143 26.63 -4.75 -14.88
CA THR A 143 27.36 -5.84 -14.26
C THR A 143 28.76 -5.29 -13.98
N GLU A 144 29.01 -4.84 -12.76
CA GLU A 144 30.36 -4.63 -12.28
C GLU A 144 30.76 -5.84 -11.46
N ALA A 145 31.86 -6.43 -11.92
CA ALA A 145 32.54 -7.65 -11.51
C ALA A 145 33.12 -7.57 -10.09
#